data_AF-A0A2E4WSE0-F1
#
_entry.id   AF-A0A2E4WSE0-F1
#
_cell.length_a   1.000
_cell.length_b   1.000
_cell.length_c   1.000
_cell.angle_alpha   90.00
_cell.angle_beta   90.00
_cell.angle_gamma   90.00
#
_symmetry.space_group_name_H-M   'P 1'
#
loop_
_entity.id
_entity.type
_entity.pdbx_description
1 polymer ?
#
loop_
_entity_poly.entity_id
_entity_poly.type
_entity_poly.pdbx_seq_one_letter_code
_entity_poly.pdbx_strand_id
1 'polypeptide(L)'
;MVSRLQKDIDMTKLIQKLEWSGFALLEYLLSRKNFHQGFKVLDIGGGWGSHTDVIRSFGLSVEMIDKYNETAEFSYDFLKHNFESKYDMILCSHVIEHQRNPGFFLDKIYDLLNDDGHLIISGPKHPAERFVEGHISTAILPILLQMLIYAGFDCKKGKMMSLSGIENSFIVQKASNFTLDERDENGFRWNQKHHDRSPIELKAGYEVPAFSLNLNNCEIFKVHIGEIDEKLNAQIGLIFNIPKEYKRKNLQFYINFYKQFCLFDSNKNLLADRTNDWVLFEI
;
A
#
# COMPACT_ATOMS: atom_id res chain seq x y z
N MET A 1 27.81 -31.44 34.35
CA MET A 1 26.42 -30.99 34.61
C MET A 1 26.34 -29.52 34.24
N VAL A 2 25.84 -29.23 33.03
CA VAL A 2 24.50 -28.65 32.77
C VAL A 2 24.44 -27.21 33.31
N SER A 3 24.24 -26.15 32.53
CA SER A 3 23.85 -26.00 31.13
C SER A 3 24.25 -24.62 30.60
N ARG A 4 24.56 -24.59 29.31
CA ARG A 4 24.48 -23.40 28.45
C ARG A 4 23.12 -22.73 28.59
N LEU A 5 23.12 -21.43 28.88
CA LEU A 5 22.15 -20.45 28.39
C LEU A 5 23.02 -19.46 27.59
N GLN A 6 23.33 -19.79 26.34
CA GLN A 6 22.60 -19.32 25.15
C GLN A 6 22.61 -17.78 25.13
N LYS A 7 23.75 -17.23 24.74
CA LYS A 7 24.02 -16.72 23.39
C LYS A 7 23.23 -15.44 23.10
N ASP A 8 24.01 -14.38 23.00
CA ASP A 8 23.85 -13.30 22.03
C ASP A 8 22.64 -12.39 22.25
N ILE A 9 22.92 -11.24 22.87
CA ILE A 9 22.24 -10.00 22.49
C ILE A 9 22.54 -9.85 20.99
N ASP A 10 21.52 -10.11 20.19
CA ASP A 10 21.65 -10.29 18.74
C ASP A 10 22.22 -9.04 18.07
N MET A 11 23.17 -9.27 17.16
CA MET A 11 23.95 -8.24 16.49
C MET A 11 23.05 -7.37 15.64
N THR A 12 23.05 -6.06 15.88
CA THR A 12 22.48 -5.00 15.00
C THR A 12 21.10 -5.34 14.43
N LYS A 13 20.02 -4.98 15.14
CA LYS A 13 18.68 -4.95 14.52
C LYS A 13 18.77 -4.17 13.21
N LEU A 14 18.72 -4.88 12.08
CA LEU A 14 18.78 -4.25 10.77
C LEU A 14 17.56 -3.34 10.67
N ILE A 15 17.80 -2.04 10.54
CA ILE A 15 16.71 -1.09 10.34
C ILE A 15 16.10 -1.39 8.98
N GLN A 16 14.83 -1.80 8.98
CA GLN A 16 14.13 -2.21 7.77
C GLN A 16 14.04 -1.07 6.77
N LYS A 17 14.06 -1.41 5.49
CA LYS A 17 14.01 -0.46 4.38
C LYS A 17 12.82 -0.81 3.48
N LEU A 18 11.81 0.06 3.48
CA LEU A 18 10.63 -0.09 2.65
C LEU A 18 10.82 0.68 1.35
N GLU A 19 11.09 -0.03 0.27
CA GLU A 19 11.22 0.56 -1.06
C GLU A 19 9.86 1.04 -1.58
N TRP A 20 8.88 0.13 -1.61
CA TRP A 20 7.56 0.36 -2.17
C TRP A 20 6.47 0.28 -1.12
N SER A 21 5.27 0.79 -1.36
CA SER A 21 4.12 0.74 -0.43
C SER A 21 4.36 1.27 0.99
N GLY A 22 5.52 1.86 1.30
CA GLY A 22 5.90 2.23 2.66
C GLY A 22 4.95 3.28 3.24
N PHE A 23 4.56 4.26 2.43
CA PHE A 23 3.60 5.29 2.82
C PHE A 23 2.20 4.71 3.07
N ALA A 24 1.71 3.84 2.19
CA ALA A 24 0.40 3.22 2.33
C ALA A 24 0.34 2.29 3.55
N LEU A 25 1.39 1.49 3.76
CA LEU A 25 1.50 0.65 4.95
C LEU A 25 1.51 1.51 6.22
N LEU A 26 2.31 2.58 6.24
CA LEU A 26 2.42 3.45 7.40
C LEU A 26 1.12 4.23 7.66
N GLU A 27 0.45 4.71 6.60
CA GLU A 27 -0.89 5.31 6.68
C GLU A 27 -1.88 4.35 7.35
N TYR A 28 -1.92 3.07 6.94
CA TYR A 28 -2.80 2.08 7.55
C TYR A 28 -2.47 1.82 9.02
N LEU A 29 -1.19 1.52 9.31
CA LEU A 29 -0.75 1.12 10.65
C LEU A 29 -0.98 2.22 11.69
N LEU A 30 -0.77 3.49 11.32
CA LEU A 30 -0.94 4.62 12.23
C LEU A 30 -2.38 5.14 12.29
N SER A 31 -3.17 5.00 11.23
CA SER A 31 -4.58 5.45 11.26
C SER A 31 -5.51 4.45 11.95
N ARG A 32 -5.10 3.18 12.12
CA ARG A 32 -5.86 2.22 12.91
C ARG A 32 -5.65 2.45 14.40
N LYS A 33 -6.76 2.72 15.10
CA LYS A 33 -6.76 2.93 16.56
C LYS A 33 -6.25 1.73 17.34
N ASN A 34 -6.71 0.53 16.99
CA ASN A 34 -6.34 -0.72 17.63
C ASN A 34 -6.43 -1.90 16.64
N PHE A 35 -5.65 -2.94 16.90
CA PHE A 35 -5.78 -4.25 16.29
C PHE A 35 -6.31 -5.22 17.35
N HIS A 36 -7.25 -6.09 16.99
CA HIS A 36 -7.73 -7.11 17.94
C HIS A 36 -6.66 -8.19 18.14
N GLN A 37 -6.80 -8.95 19.23
CA GLN A 37 -5.93 -10.10 19.46
C GLN A 37 -6.05 -11.09 18.29
N GLY A 38 -4.90 -11.58 17.81
CA GLY A 38 -4.85 -12.54 16.70
C GLY A 38 -5.16 -11.93 15.33
N PHE A 39 -5.03 -10.61 15.15
CA PHE A 39 -5.15 -9.95 13.85
C PHE A 39 -4.21 -10.59 12.82
N LYS A 40 -4.79 -11.20 11.78
CA LYS A 40 -4.08 -11.96 10.75
C LYS A 40 -3.84 -11.12 9.49
N VAL A 41 -2.61 -11.14 9.02
CA VAL A 41 -2.15 -10.43 7.83
C VAL A 41 -1.56 -11.41 6.83
N LEU A 42 -1.94 -11.27 5.56
CA LEU A 42 -1.25 -11.92 4.44
C LEU A 42 -0.40 -10.88 3.72
N ASP A 43 0.90 -11.15 3.55
CA ASP A 43 1.80 -10.34 2.72
C ASP A 43 2.10 -11.07 1.40
N ILE A 44 1.51 -10.59 0.30
CA ILE A 44 1.62 -11.21 -1.02
C ILE A 44 2.83 -10.62 -1.74
N GLY A 45 3.76 -11.50 -2.16
CA GLY A 45 5.01 -11.12 -2.83
C GLY A 45 5.94 -10.34 -1.90
N GLY A 46 6.03 -10.75 -0.64
CA GLY A 46 6.78 -10.04 0.40
C GLY A 46 8.30 -9.97 0.15
N GLY A 47 8.83 -10.63 -0.88
CA GLY A 47 10.24 -10.54 -1.27
C GLY A 47 11.15 -10.92 -0.11
N TRP A 48 12.02 -9.99 0.30
CA TRP A 48 12.94 -10.19 1.43
C TRP A 48 12.31 -9.99 2.82
N GLY A 49 11.02 -9.70 2.91
CA GLY A 49 10.28 -9.65 4.17
C GLY A 49 10.32 -8.31 4.92
N SER A 50 10.83 -7.22 4.33
CA SER A 50 10.94 -5.94 5.04
C SER A 50 9.59 -5.36 5.50
N HIS A 51 8.54 -5.46 4.68
CA HIS A 51 7.19 -5.09 5.09
C HIS A 51 6.65 -6.02 6.17
N THR A 52 6.79 -7.33 5.96
CA THR A 52 6.43 -8.37 6.92
C THR A 52 7.06 -8.10 8.30
N ASP A 53 8.34 -7.76 8.37
CA ASP A 53 9.06 -7.48 9.62
C ASP A 53 8.55 -6.21 10.32
N VAL A 54 8.23 -5.16 9.55
CA VAL A 54 7.61 -3.94 10.10
C VAL A 54 6.22 -4.26 10.67
N ILE A 55 5.39 -5.00 9.94
CA ILE A 55 4.05 -5.40 10.37
C ILE A 55 4.10 -6.29 11.63
N ARG A 56 5.03 -7.25 11.69
CA ARG A 56 5.28 -8.09 12.88
C ARG A 56 5.72 -7.25 14.08
N SER A 57 6.52 -6.21 13.85
CA SER A 57 6.95 -5.28 14.89
C SER A 57 5.79 -4.47 15.49
N PHE A 58 4.65 -4.38 14.80
CA PHE A 58 3.41 -3.84 15.37
C PHE A 58 2.66 -4.82 16.28
N GLY A 59 3.09 -6.09 16.35
CA GLY A 59 2.49 -7.16 17.12
C GLY A 59 1.46 -7.99 16.35
N LEU A 60 1.44 -7.90 15.02
CA LEU A 60 0.47 -8.57 14.16
C LEU A 60 0.99 -9.94 13.70
N SER A 61 0.07 -10.89 13.46
CA SER A 61 0.40 -12.20 12.92
C SER A 61 0.45 -12.12 11.41
N VAL A 62 1.62 -12.34 10.82
CA VAL A 62 1.84 -12.17 9.38
C VAL A 62 2.30 -13.48 8.77
N GLU A 63 1.58 -13.93 7.74
CA GLU A 63 2.00 -15.00 6.84
C GLU A 63 2.43 -14.35 5.52
N MET A 64 3.66 -14.62 5.08
CA MET A 64 4.18 -14.17 3.80
C MET A 64 4.00 -15.28 2.75
N ILE A 65 3.53 -14.91 1.56
CA ILE A 65 3.50 -15.79 0.40
C ILE A 65 4.34 -15.22 -0.74
N ASP A 66 5.38 -15.94 -1.13
CA ASP A 66 6.25 -15.56 -2.23
C ASP A 66 6.87 -16.81 -2.87
N LYS A 67 6.67 -17.01 -4.17
CA LYS A 67 7.13 -18.21 -4.87
C LYS A 67 8.64 -18.23 -5.16
N TYR A 68 9.32 -17.11 -4.96
CA TYR A 68 10.76 -16.95 -5.18
C TYR A 68 11.54 -16.86 -3.87
N ASN A 69 10.86 -16.72 -2.74
CA ASN A 69 11.49 -16.73 -1.43
C ASN A 69 11.20 -18.03 -0.67
N GLU A 70 12.22 -18.88 -0.57
CA GLU A 70 12.17 -20.15 0.16
C GLU A 70 11.96 -19.99 1.68
N THR A 71 12.20 -18.79 2.23
CA THR A 71 11.99 -18.50 3.66
C THR A 71 10.60 -17.96 3.98
N ALA A 72 9.75 -17.74 2.97
CA ALA A 72 8.35 -17.36 3.18
C ALA A 72 7.57 -18.48 3.88
N GLU A 73 6.59 -18.12 4.74
CA GLU A 73 5.68 -19.10 5.34
C GLU A 73 5.00 -19.95 4.26
N PHE A 74 4.69 -19.33 3.12
CA PHE A 74 4.25 -19.99 1.91
C PHE A 74 5.21 -19.67 0.75
N SER A 75 6.24 -20.49 0.58
CA SER A 75 7.09 -20.47 -0.63
C SER A 75 6.34 -21.08 -1.84
N TYR A 76 5.27 -20.40 -2.31
CA TYR A 76 4.35 -20.92 -3.32
C TYR A 76 3.74 -19.81 -4.18
N ASP A 77 3.21 -20.18 -5.36
CA ASP A 77 2.49 -19.25 -6.21
C ASP A 77 1.12 -18.89 -5.60
N PHE A 78 0.88 -17.60 -5.36
CA PHE A 78 -0.35 -17.12 -4.72
C PHE A 78 -1.62 -17.63 -5.39
N LEU A 79 -1.69 -17.64 -6.73
CA LEU A 79 -2.90 -18.08 -7.44
C LEU A 79 -3.14 -19.58 -7.28
N LYS A 80 -2.09 -20.38 -7.08
CA LYS A 80 -2.16 -21.84 -6.95
C LYS A 80 -2.28 -22.33 -5.50
N HIS A 81 -1.89 -21.51 -4.53
CA HIS A 81 -1.95 -21.90 -3.11
C HIS A 81 -3.40 -21.96 -2.61
N ASN A 82 -3.76 -23.00 -1.87
CA ASN A 82 -5.08 -23.15 -1.25
C ASN A 82 -4.98 -22.74 0.22
N PHE A 83 -5.51 -21.56 0.55
CA PHE A 83 -5.51 -21.05 1.91
C PHE A 83 -6.65 -21.66 2.72
N GLU A 84 -6.36 -21.98 3.98
CA GLU A 84 -7.35 -22.50 4.93
C GLU A 84 -7.99 -21.39 5.79
N SER A 85 -7.41 -20.19 5.77
CA SER A 85 -7.83 -19.04 6.58
C SER A 85 -8.14 -17.83 5.72
N LYS A 86 -8.99 -16.95 6.28
CA LYS A 86 -9.15 -15.57 5.81
C LYS A 86 -8.31 -14.59 6.65
N TYR A 87 -8.13 -13.39 6.12
CA TYR A 87 -7.23 -12.39 6.67
C TYR A 87 -7.96 -11.08 7.00
N ASP A 88 -7.56 -10.45 8.10
CA ASP A 88 -8.06 -9.13 8.52
C ASP A 88 -7.40 -8.01 7.72
N MET A 89 -6.21 -8.28 7.19
CA MET A 89 -5.50 -7.40 6.27
C MET A 89 -4.76 -8.23 5.22
N ILE A 90 -4.75 -7.74 3.99
CA ILE A 90 -3.87 -8.25 2.93
C ILE A 90 -3.00 -7.09 2.44
N LEU A 91 -1.69 -7.29 2.40
CA LEU A 91 -0.74 -6.40 1.74
C LEU A 91 -0.37 -6.99 0.37
N CYS A 92 -0.41 -6.17 -0.67
CA CYS A 92 0.00 -6.51 -2.04
C CYS A 92 0.83 -5.36 -2.59
N SER A 93 2.15 -5.43 -2.45
CA SER A 93 3.07 -4.36 -2.84
C SER A 93 3.80 -4.72 -4.14
N HIS A 94 3.47 -4.05 -5.25
CA HIS A 94 4.18 -4.22 -6.54
C HIS A 94 4.15 -5.68 -7.04
N VAL A 95 2.96 -6.28 -6.98
CA VAL A 95 2.68 -7.64 -7.49
C VAL A 95 1.65 -7.64 -8.61
N ILE A 96 0.71 -6.68 -8.61
CA ILE A 96 -0.45 -6.66 -9.51
C ILE A 96 -0.05 -6.48 -10.98
N GLU A 97 0.98 -5.68 -11.24
CA GLU A 97 1.57 -5.43 -12.55
C GLU A 97 2.20 -6.68 -13.19
N HIS A 98 2.57 -7.66 -12.36
CA HIS A 98 3.13 -8.93 -12.81
C HIS A 98 2.05 -9.98 -13.09
N GLN A 99 0.78 -9.69 -12.80
CA GLN A 99 -0.30 -10.63 -12.99
C GLN A 99 -0.82 -10.60 -14.42
N ARG A 100 -0.86 -11.77 -15.06
CA ARG A 100 -1.42 -11.95 -16.40
C ARG A 100 -2.93 -11.73 -16.43
N ASN A 101 -3.61 -12.11 -15.35
CA ASN A 101 -5.03 -11.87 -15.16
C ASN A 101 -5.24 -11.16 -13.81
N PRO A 102 -5.18 -9.82 -13.78
CA PRO A 102 -5.35 -9.06 -12.54
C PRO A 102 -6.76 -9.19 -11.96
N GLY A 103 -7.79 -9.43 -12.78
CA GLY A 103 -9.16 -9.67 -12.31
C GLY A 103 -9.25 -10.91 -11.42
N PHE A 104 -8.82 -12.07 -11.94
CA PHE A 104 -8.79 -13.32 -11.18
C PHE A 104 -7.90 -13.23 -9.92
N PHE A 105 -6.80 -12.47 -10.00
CA PHE A 105 -5.94 -12.21 -8.85
C PHE A 105 -6.65 -11.40 -7.75
N LEU A 106 -7.34 -10.32 -8.13
CA LEU A 106 -8.10 -9.50 -7.19
C LEU A 106 -9.33 -10.22 -6.64
N ASP A 107 -10.00 -11.06 -7.43
CA ASP A 107 -11.10 -11.90 -6.94
C ASP A 107 -10.63 -12.84 -5.84
N LYS A 108 -9.46 -13.47 -6.01
CA LYS A 108 -8.88 -14.31 -4.96
C LYS A 108 -8.54 -13.52 -3.71
N ILE A 109 -7.98 -12.31 -3.85
CA ILE A 109 -7.73 -11.41 -2.72
C ILE A 109 -9.04 -11.09 -1.99
N TYR A 110 -10.09 -10.74 -2.75
CA TYR A 110 -11.42 -10.44 -2.20
C TYR A 110 -11.99 -11.62 -1.39
N ASP A 111 -11.84 -12.83 -1.91
CA ASP A 111 -12.37 -14.05 -1.28
C ASP A 111 -11.62 -14.42 0.01
N LEU A 112 -10.30 -14.16 0.04
CA LEU A 112 -9.43 -14.37 1.21
C LEU A 112 -9.57 -13.29 2.29
N LEU A 113 -10.12 -12.13 1.95
CA LEU A 113 -10.31 -11.06 2.91
C LEU A 113 -11.54 -11.35 3.79
N ASN A 114 -11.42 -11.08 5.10
CA ASN A 114 -12.57 -10.98 5.98
C ASN A 114 -13.51 -9.87 5.51
N ASP A 115 -14.79 -9.93 5.89
CA ASP A 115 -15.77 -8.96 5.38
C ASP A 115 -15.48 -7.52 5.84
N ASP A 116 -14.96 -7.37 7.07
CA ASP A 116 -14.45 -6.11 7.60
C ASP A 116 -12.94 -5.92 7.37
N GLY A 117 -12.32 -6.83 6.62
CA GLY A 117 -10.88 -6.80 6.36
C GLY A 117 -10.47 -5.68 5.41
N HIS A 118 -9.17 -5.36 5.40
CA HIS A 118 -8.62 -4.27 4.58
C HIS A 118 -7.56 -4.80 3.60
N LEU A 119 -7.68 -4.41 2.33
CA LEU A 119 -6.62 -4.57 1.34
C LEU A 119 -5.77 -3.30 1.31
N ILE A 120 -4.46 -3.45 1.50
CA ILE A 120 -3.46 -2.46 1.11
C ILE A 120 -2.81 -2.95 -0.17
N ILE A 121 -2.95 -2.19 -1.25
CA ILE A 121 -2.40 -2.55 -2.55
C ILE A 121 -1.71 -1.36 -3.17
N SER A 122 -0.52 -1.57 -3.71
CA SER A 122 0.20 -0.57 -4.50
C SER A 122 0.76 -1.17 -5.77
N GLY A 123 0.89 -0.32 -6.79
CA GLY A 123 1.64 -0.65 -7.99
C GLY A 123 2.27 0.59 -8.63
N PRO A 124 3.20 0.38 -9.57
CA PRO A 124 4.06 1.42 -10.10
C PRO A 124 3.28 2.46 -10.92
N LYS A 125 3.68 3.73 -10.79
CA LYS A 125 3.12 4.86 -11.53
C LYS A 125 4.03 5.26 -12.70
N HIS A 126 4.28 4.32 -13.61
CA HIS A 126 5.04 4.59 -14.83
C HIS A 126 4.13 5.04 -15.98
N PRO A 127 4.65 5.85 -16.94
CA PRO A 127 3.91 6.17 -18.16
C PRO A 127 3.53 4.90 -18.94
N ALA A 128 2.37 4.91 -19.60
CA ALA A 128 1.83 3.74 -20.28
C ALA A 128 2.68 3.30 -21.49
N GLU A 129 3.44 4.22 -22.06
CA GLU A 129 4.34 4.04 -23.20
C GLU A 129 5.72 3.48 -22.82
N ARG A 130 6.00 3.25 -21.53
CA ARG A 130 7.29 2.75 -21.06
C ARG A 130 7.31 1.22 -20.98
N PHE A 131 8.25 0.58 -21.68
CA PHE A 131 8.56 -0.83 -21.45
C PHE A 131 9.27 -1.02 -20.09
N VAL A 132 8.74 -1.94 -19.30
CA VAL A 132 9.37 -2.43 -18.05
C VAL A 132 9.26 -3.94 -18.04
N GLU A 133 10.38 -4.62 -17.84
CA GLU A 133 10.42 -6.08 -17.83
C GLU A 133 9.51 -6.65 -16.74
N GLY A 134 8.73 -7.69 -17.08
CA GLY A 134 7.80 -8.35 -16.16
C GLY A 134 6.53 -7.55 -15.81
N HIS A 135 6.43 -6.27 -16.16
CA HIS A 135 5.24 -5.45 -15.94
C HIS A 135 4.29 -5.63 -17.12
N ILE A 136 3.52 -6.70 -17.07
CA ILE A 136 2.59 -7.11 -18.15
C ILE A 136 1.18 -6.52 -17.98
N SER A 137 0.90 -5.92 -16.82
CA SER A 137 -0.28 -5.14 -16.48
C SER A 137 0.12 -3.76 -15.96
N THR A 138 -0.77 -2.77 -16.03
CA THR A 138 -0.48 -1.40 -15.56
C THR A 138 -1.24 -1.04 -14.30
N ALA A 139 -0.56 -0.35 -13.38
CA ALA A 139 -1.11 0.17 -12.14
C ALA A 139 -1.20 1.71 -12.13
N ILE A 140 -1.27 2.34 -13.31
CA ILE A 140 -1.61 3.77 -13.40
C ILE A 140 -2.98 4.03 -12.74
N LEU A 141 -3.14 5.20 -12.15
CA LEU A 141 -4.28 5.47 -11.26
C LEU A 141 -5.65 5.14 -11.88
N PRO A 142 -5.96 5.55 -13.14
CA PRO A 142 -7.26 5.26 -13.73
C PRO A 142 -7.52 3.76 -13.89
N ILE A 143 -6.49 2.97 -14.15
CA ILE A 143 -6.62 1.52 -14.39
C ILE A 143 -6.69 0.78 -13.06
N LEU A 144 -5.79 1.06 -12.12
CA LEU A 144 -5.81 0.43 -10.80
C LEU A 144 -7.13 0.71 -10.06
N LEU A 145 -7.63 1.95 -10.10
CA LEU A 145 -8.91 2.31 -9.50
C LEU A 145 -10.06 1.48 -10.08
N GLN A 146 -10.14 1.37 -11.41
CA GLN A 146 -11.18 0.59 -12.06
C GLN A 146 -11.07 -0.90 -11.72
N MET A 147 -9.86 -1.48 -11.76
CA MET A 147 -9.64 -2.87 -11.38
C MET A 147 -10.18 -3.16 -9.97
N LEU A 148 -9.94 -2.25 -9.01
CA LEU A 148 -10.43 -2.40 -7.64
C LEU A 148 -11.96 -2.25 -7.54
N ILE A 149 -12.56 -1.31 -8.26
CA ILE A 149 -14.02 -1.14 -8.30
C ILE A 149 -14.73 -2.38 -8.87
N TYR A 150 -14.20 -2.95 -9.96
CA TYR A 150 -14.74 -4.16 -10.59
C TYR A 150 -14.50 -5.41 -9.74
N ALA A 151 -13.40 -5.46 -8.97
CA ALA A 151 -13.16 -6.51 -7.98
C ALA A 151 -13.99 -6.36 -6.69
N GLY A 152 -14.85 -5.34 -6.61
CA GLY A 152 -15.80 -5.17 -5.51
C GLY A 152 -15.29 -4.39 -4.31
N PHE A 153 -14.21 -3.62 -4.43
CA PHE A 153 -13.70 -2.78 -3.35
C PHE A 153 -14.32 -1.37 -3.33
N ASP A 154 -14.49 -0.81 -2.12
CA ASP A 154 -14.97 0.56 -1.92
C ASP A 154 -13.79 1.55 -1.86
N CYS A 155 -13.42 2.06 -3.03
CA CYS A 155 -12.36 3.07 -3.14
C CYS A 155 -12.82 4.48 -2.72
N LYS A 156 -14.13 4.73 -2.59
CA LYS A 156 -14.69 6.04 -2.23
C LYS A 156 -14.56 6.31 -0.75
N LYS A 157 -14.88 5.32 0.09
CA LYS A 157 -14.68 5.38 1.55
C LYS A 157 -13.26 4.97 1.94
N GLY A 158 -12.60 4.15 1.11
CA GLY A 158 -11.20 3.80 1.28
C GLY A 158 -10.26 4.99 1.14
N LYS A 159 -8.97 4.71 1.31
CA LYS A 159 -7.89 5.69 1.15
C LYS A 159 -7.18 5.47 -0.18
N MET A 160 -6.75 6.57 -0.79
CA MET A 160 -6.00 6.55 -2.05
C MET A 160 -4.78 7.45 -1.90
N MET A 161 -3.63 6.97 -2.37
CA MET A 161 -2.40 7.75 -2.47
C MET A 161 -1.88 7.64 -3.89
N SER A 162 -1.76 8.76 -4.58
CA SER A 162 -1.10 8.85 -5.87
C SER A 162 0.17 9.67 -5.69
N LEU A 163 1.32 8.99 -5.66
CA LEU A 163 2.58 9.54 -5.20
C LEU A 163 3.50 9.86 -6.37
N SER A 164 3.35 11.06 -6.96
CA SER A 164 4.23 11.70 -7.96
C SER A 164 5.28 10.80 -8.65
N GLY A 165 4.86 9.98 -9.63
CA GLY A 165 5.75 9.12 -10.42
C GLY A 165 6.34 7.89 -9.71
N ILE A 166 6.05 7.68 -8.42
CA ILE A 166 6.45 6.51 -7.63
C ILE A 166 5.41 5.40 -7.83
N GLU A 167 4.25 5.55 -7.21
CA GLU A 167 3.23 4.50 -7.13
C GLU A 167 1.82 5.08 -6.94
N ASN A 168 0.83 4.24 -7.23
CA ASN A 168 -0.54 4.44 -6.77
C ASN A 168 -0.86 3.36 -5.75
N SER A 169 -1.45 3.77 -4.64
CA SER A 169 -1.77 2.89 -3.52
C SER A 169 -3.20 3.10 -3.06
N PHE A 170 -3.82 2.02 -2.60
CA PHE A 170 -5.16 2.01 -2.05
C PHE A 170 -5.19 1.24 -0.72
N ILE A 171 -5.98 1.75 0.22
CA ILE A 171 -6.35 1.04 1.46
C ILE A 171 -7.88 0.94 1.45
N VAL A 172 -8.42 -0.24 1.15
CA VAL A 172 -9.83 -0.42 0.80
C VAL A 172 -10.44 -1.62 1.50
N GLN A 173 -11.76 -1.57 1.70
CA GLN A 173 -12.56 -2.67 2.20
C GLN A 173 -13.51 -3.16 1.09
N LYS A 174 -14.18 -4.28 1.32
CA LYS A 174 -15.24 -4.77 0.43
C LYS A 174 -16.38 -3.75 0.36
N ALA A 175 -16.91 -3.52 -0.82
CA ALA A 175 -18.02 -2.60 -1.02
C ALA A 175 -19.35 -3.24 -0.64
N SER A 176 -20.12 -2.56 0.21
CA SER A 176 -21.45 -3.03 0.64
C SER A 176 -22.48 -3.19 -0.48
N ASN A 177 -22.24 -2.57 -1.65
CA ASN A 177 -23.12 -2.63 -2.81
C ASN A 177 -22.59 -3.54 -3.92
N PHE A 178 -21.60 -4.40 -3.64
CA PHE A 178 -21.05 -5.38 -4.58
C PHE A 178 -21.71 -6.74 -4.43
N THR A 179 -21.98 -7.39 -5.56
CA THR A 179 -22.48 -8.75 -5.64
C THR A 179 -21.58 -9.60 -6.55
N LEU A 180 -21.42 -10.89 -6.26
CA LEU A 180 -20.43 -11.75 -6.95
C LEU A 180 -20.73 -11.95 -8.44
N ASP A 181 -21.98 -11.77 -8.87
CA ASP A 181 -22.37 -11.76 -10.29
C ASP A 181 -21.77 -10.59 -11.07
N GLU A 182 -21.34 -9.52 -10.41
CA GLU A 182 -20.63 -8.41 -11.05
C GLU A 182 -19.26 -8.86 -11.61
N ARG A 183 -18.71 -10.00 -11.17
CA ARG A 183 -17.46 -10.58 -11.74
C ARG A 183 -17.59 -11.00 -13.20
N ASP A 184 -18.82 -11.25 -13.66
CA ASP A 184 -19.09 -11.61 -15.06
C ASP A 184 -19.29 -10.36 -15.96
N GLU A 185 -19.23 -9.16 -15.39
CA GLU A 185 -19.37 -7.92 -16.15
C GLU A 185 -18.16 -7.65 -17.06
N ASN A 186 -18.42 -7.24 -18.30
CA ASN A 186 -17.39 -6.95 -19.31
C ASN A 186 -16.85 -5.50 -19.26
N GLY A 187 -17.31 -4.70 -18.28
CA GLY A 187 -16.80 -3.36 -18.01
C GLY A 187 -17.02 -2.30 -19.11
N PHE A 188 -17.91 -2.55 -20.08
CA PHE A 188 -18.11 -1.66 -21.22
C PHE A 188 -18.59 -0.25 -20.83
N ARG A 189 -19.41 -0.14 -19.77
CA ARG A 189 -19.91 1.14 -19.23
C ARG A 189 -19.95 1.11 -17.72
N TRP A 190 -19.57 2.22 -17.09
CA TRP A 190 -19.79 2.41 -15.68
C TRP A 190 -21.29 2.56 -15.38
N ASN A 191 -21.73 1.97 -14.27
CA ASN A 191 -23.09 2.06 -13.75
C ASN A 191 -23.05 2.86 -12.43
N GLN A 192 -24.20 3.10 -11.81
CA GLN A 192 -24.26 3.87 -10.56
C GLN A 192 -23.44 3.23 -9.43
N LYS A 193 -23.42 1.90 -9.31
CA LYS A 193 -22.60 1.19 -8.30
C LYS A 193 -21.11 1.49 -8.48
N HIS A 194 -20.62 1.52 -9.72
CA HIS A 194 -19.23 1.88 -10.04
C HIS A 194 -18.91 3.31 -9.58
N HIS A 195 -19.79 4.27 -9.86
CA HIS A 195 -19.64 5.64 -9.39
C HIS A 195 -19.68 5.76 -7.85
N ASP A 196 -20.51 4.95 -7.19
CA ASP A 196 -20.65 4.95 -5.74
C ASP A 196 -19.42 4.39 -5.02
N ARG A 197 -18.59 3.60 -5.71
CA ARG A 197 -17.32 3.05 -5.18
C ARG A 197 -16.10 3.89 -5.54
N SER A 198 -16.23 4.93 -6.35
CA SER A 198 -15.09 5.72 -6.82
C SER A 198 -14.86 6.99 -5.98
N PRO A 199 -13.60 7.31 -5.59
CA PRO A 199 -13.27 8.58 -4.92
C PRO A 199 -13.17 9.76 -5.90
N ILE A 200 -13.06 9.48 -7.20
CA ILE A 200 -13.02 10.48 -8.27
C ILE A 200 -14.15 10.23 -9.28
N GLU A 201 -14.57 11.28 -9.98
CA GLU A 201 -15.61 11.14 -11.00
C GLU A 201 -15.12 10.24 -12.15
N LEU A 202 -15.85 9.16 -12.43
CA LEU A 202 -15.57 8.27 -13.56
C LEU A 202 -16.11 8.91 -14.85
N LYS A 203 -15.23 9.62 -15.56
CA LYS A 203 -15.58 10.33 -16.79
C LYS A 203 -14.66 9.91 -17.93
N ALA A 204 -15.24 9.46 -19.04
CA ALA A 204 -14.46 9.08 -20.22
C ALA A 204 -13.65 10.27 -20.75
N GLY A 205 -12.38 10.05 -21.07
CA GLY A 205 -11.44 11.09 -21.50
C GLY A 205 -10.89 11.97 -20.37
N TYR A 206 -11.24 11.71 -19.10
CA TYR A 206 -10.59 12.37 -17.98
C TYR A 206 -9.17 11.82 -17.77
N GLU A 207 -8.18 12.71 -17.78
CA GLU A 207 -6.78 12.35 -17.64
C GLU A 207 -6.28 12.60 -16.21
N VAL A 208 -5.52 11.66 -15.67
CA VAL A 208 -4.83 11.81 -14.38
C VAL A 208 -3.32 11.92 -14.65
N PRO A 209 -2.68 13.06 -14.30
CA PRO A 209 -1.25 13.25 -14.54
C PRO A 209 -0.38 12.25 -13.76
N ALA A 210 0.65 11.71 -14.41
CA ALA A 210 1.60 10.76 -13.80
C ALA A 210 2.39 11.34 -12.62
N PHE A 211 2.73 12.63 -12.68
CA PHE A 211 3.52 13.33 -11.65
C PHE A 211 2.66 14.15 -10.68
N SER A 212 1.37 13.82 -10.56
CA SER A 212 0.51 14.42 -9.54
C SER A 212 0.75 13.78 -8.16
N LEU A 213 0.63 14.61 -7.12
CA LEU A 213 0.49 14.18 -5.73
C LEU A 213 -0.98 14.36 -5.33
N ASN A 214 -1.70 13.26 -5.13
CA ASN A 214 -3.12 13.30 -4.79
C ASN A 214 -3.46 12.24 -3.76
N LEU A 215 -4.02 12.66 -2.63
CA LEU A 215 -4.42 11.79 -1.53
C LEU A 215 -5.93 11.96 -1.26
N ASN A 216 -6.63 10.84 -1.04
CA ASN A 216 -8.05 10.82 -0.66
C ASN A 216 -8.21 10.06 0.66
N ASN A 217 -8.96 10.63 1.61
CA ASN A 217 -9.25 10.07 2.93
C ASN A 217 -8.02 9.67 3.79
N CYS A 218 -6.81 10.15 3.45
CA CYS A 218 -5.61 9.93 4.25
C CYS A 218 -5.58 10.85 5.49
N GLU A 219 -5.11 10.30 6.60
CA GLU A 219 -5.07 10.97 7.91
C GLU A 219 -3.64 11.28 8.35
N ILE A 220 -2.72 10.35 8.03
CA ILE A 220 -1.32 10.39 8.46
C ILE A 220 -0.50 11.22 7.51
N PHE A 221 -0.76 11.09 6.20
CA PHE A 221 -0.13 11.90 5.17
C PHE A 221 -1.14 12.86 4.53
N LYS A 222 -0.71 14.10 4.29
CA LYS A 222 -1.51 15.11 3.58
C LYS A 222 -0.66 15.85 2.56
N VAL A 223 -1.26 16.15 1.40
CA VAL A 223 -0.60 16.99 0.39
C VAL A 223 -0.34 18.38 0.98
N HIS A 224 0.90 18.84 0.84
CA HIS A 224 1.31 20.20 1.12
C HIS A 224 1.81 20.86 -0.16
N ILE A 225 1.31 22.06 -0.41
CA ILE A 225 1.83 22.96 -1.44
C ILE A 225 2.41 24.14 -0.66
N GLY A 226 3.73 24.16 -0.55
CA GLY A 226 4.47 25.22 0.11
C GLY A 226 4.45 26.52 -0.69
N GLU A 227 5.02 27.57 -0.08
CA GLU A 227 5.21 28.86 -0.75
C GLU A 227 6.09 28.69 -1.99
N ILE A 228 5.80 29.52 -2.99
CA ILE A 228 6.55 29.56 -4.25
C ILE A 228 7.87 30.28 -3.94
N ASP A 229 9.01 29.61 -4.16
CA ASP A 229 10.32 30.23 -3.98
C ASP A 229 10.60 31.33 -5.02
N GLU A 230 11.69 32.08 -4.85
CA GLU A 230 12.12 33.14 -5.80
C GLU A 230 12.36 32.63 -7.23
N LYS A 231 12.48 31.30 -7.42
CA LYS A 231 12.64 30.63 -8.71
C LYS A 231 11.32 30.03 -9.24
N LEU A 232 10.18 30.41 -8.66
CA LEU A 232 8.84 29.94 -9.00
C LEU A 232 8.60 28.43 -8.74
N ASN A 233 9.42 27.78 -7.91
CA ASN A 233 9.18 26.40 -7.50
C ASN A 233 8.35 26.37 -6.22
N ALA A 234 7.11 25.89 -6.31
CA ALA A 234 6.37 25.51 -5.11
C ALA A 234 7.01 24.25 -4.51
N GLN A 235 7.27 24.24 -3.19
CA GLN A 235 7.64 23.01 -2.50
C GLN A 235 6.40 22.11 -2.36
N ILE A 236 6.18 21.25 -3.35
CA ILE A 236 5.13 20.23 -3.29
C ILE A 236 5.66 19.02 -2.53
N GLY A 237 4.91 18.59 -1.52
CA GLY A 237 5.31 17.52 -0.62
C GLY A 237 4.17 16.90 0.18
N LEU A 238 4.54 16.06 1.13
CA LEU A 238 3.63 15.48 2.11
C LEU A 238 3.93 16.04 3.49
N ILE A 239 2.89 16.40 4.25
CA ILE A 239 2.97 16.55 5.70
C ILE A 239 2.73 15.18 6.31
N PHE A 240 3.63 14.76 7.20
CA PHE A 240 3.50 13.59 8.05
C PHE A 240 2.99 14.00 9.42
N ASN A 241 1.85 13.44 9.82
CA ASN A 241 1.17 13.76 11.06
C ASN A 241 0.83 12.48 11.84
N ILE A 242 1.50 12.27 12.96
CA ILE A 242 1.19 11.18 13.88
C ILE A 242 -0.05 11.55 14.71
N PRO A 243 -1.05 10.66 14.87
CA PRO A 243 -2.22 10.93 15.72
C PRO A 243 -1.80 11.26 17.15
N LYS A 244 -2.46 12.24 17.78
CA LYS A 244 -2.07 12.74 19.11
C LYS A 244 -2.16 11.65 20.19
N GLU A 245 -3.10 10.74 20.03
CA GLU A 245 -3.37 9.60 20.91
C GLU A 245 -2.49 8.37 20.60
N TYR A 246 -1.65 8.42 19.57
CA TYR A 246 -0.80 7.29 19.20
C TYR A 246 0.26 7.04 20.27
N LYS A 247 0.26 5.82 20.81
CA LYS A 247 1.30 5.37 21.76
C LYS A 247 2.53 4.93 20.97
N ARG A 248 3.61 5.69 21.12
CA ARG A 248 4.86 5.41 20.41
C ARG A 248 5.37 3.98 20.70
N LYS A 249 5.83 3.30 19.67
CA LYS A 249 6.30 1.90 19.73
C LYS A 249 7.83 1.76 19.69
N ASN A 250 8.56 2.88 19.59
CA ASN A 250 10.01 2.92 19.41
C ASN A 250 10.50 2.06 18.23
N LEU A 251 9.73 2.07 17.15
CA LEU A 251 10.05 1.39 15.90
C LEU A 251 10.79 2.33 14.98
N GLN A 252 11.82 1.80 14.32
CA GLN A 252 12.64 2.53 13.36
C GLN A 252 12.70 1.74 12.05
N PHE A 253 12.41 2.42 10.95
CA PHE A 253 12.57 1.89 9.59
C PHE A 253 12.68 3.06 8.60
N TYR A 254 13.30 2.80 7.45
CA TYR A 254 13.38 3.77 6.36
C TYR A 254 12.26 3.54 5.34
N ILE A 255 11.74 4.61 4.78
CA ILE A 255 10.92 4.58 3.56
C ILE A 255 11.69 5.28 2.43
N ASN A 256 11.62 4.73 1.22
CA ASN A 256 12.19 5.34 0.02
C ASN A 256 11.23 6.40 -0.56
N PHE A 257 11.75 7.59 -0.86
CA PHE A 257 11.04 8.75 -1.40
C PHE A 257 11.35 8.99 -2.88
N TYR A 258 12.34 8.28 -3.42
CA TYR A 258 12.81 8.38 -4.80
C TYR A 258 13.07 9.82 -5.26
N LYS A 259 13.41 10.72 -4.33
CA LYS A 259 13.67 12.14 -4.58
C LYS A 259 12.52 12.89 -5.29
N GLN A 260 11.28 12.40 -5.21
CA GLN A 260 10.18 12.96 -6.00
C GLN A 260 9.51 14.19 -5.38
N PHE A 261 9.45 14.25 -4.04
CA PHE A 261 8.74 15.31 -3.32
C PHE A 261 9.36 15.55 -1.94
N CYS A 262 9.01 16.67 -1.32
CA CYS A 262 9.46 16.98 0.04
C CYS A 262 8.59 16.29 1.10
N LEU A 263 9.16 16.01 2.27
CA LEU A 263 8.44 15.58 3.46
C LEU A 263 8.54 16.66 4.53
N PHE A 264 7.43 16.95 5.19
CA PHE A 264 7.34 17.91 6.27
C PHE A 264 6.73 17.27 7.52
N ASP A 265 7.07 17.80 8.69
CA ASP A 265 6.35 17.47 9.92
C ASP A 265 5.01 18.23 10.01
N SER A 266 4.26 18.00 11.09
CA SER A 266 2.98 18.66 11.34
C SER A 266 3.07 20.18 11.56
N ASN A 267 4.26 20.71 11.87
CA ASN A 267 4.56 22.13 11.97
C ASN A 267 5.11 22.72 10.66
N LYS A 268 5.13 21.93 9.57
CA LYS A 268 5.70 22.29 8.26
C LYS A 268 7.21 22.47 8.25
N ASN A 269 7.94 21.94 9.23
CA ASN A 269 9.39 21.86 9.16
C ASN A 269 9.79 20.77 8.16
N LEU A 270 10.78 21.06 7.34
CA LEU A 270 11.31 20.11 6.35
C LEU A 270 11.97 18.92 7.07
N LEU A 271 11.46 17.72 6.81
CA LEU A 271 12.04 16.45 7.27
C LEU A 271 12.94 15.83 6.21
N ALA A 272 12.58 15.98 4.93
CA ALA A 272 13.37 15.51 3.80
C ALA A 272 13.00 16.29 2.53
N ASP A 273 13.94 16.40 1.59
CA ASP A 273 13.73 17.04 0.29
C ASP A 273 14.06 16.10 -0.89
N ARG A 274 14.08 16.66 -2.10
CA ARG A 274 14.37 15.94 -3.35
C ARG A 274 15.85 15.56 -3.52
N THR A 275 16.68 15.72 -2.51
CA THR A 275 18.04 15.20 -2.46
C THR A 275 18.14 13.90 -1.65
N ASN A 276 17.14 13.60 -0.81
CA ASN A 276 17.07 12.39 -0.01
C ASN A 276 16.37 11.24 -0.78
N ASP A 277 17.02 10.08 -0.86
CA ASP A 277 16.34 8.85 -1.30
C ASP A 277 15.57 8.19 -0.15
N TRP A 278 16.12 8.22 1.06
CA TRP A 278 15.60 7.49 2.22
C TRP A 278 15.33 8.44 3.39
N VAL A 279 14.23 8.21 4.09
CA VAL A 279 13.86 8.96 5.30
C VAL A 279 13.61 7.98 6.43
N LEU A 280 14.23 8.22 7.59
CA LEU A 280 14.02 7.43 8.80
C LEU A 280 12.70 7.85 9.47
N PHE A 281 11.83 6.88 9.73
CA PHE A 281 10.65 7.05 10.55
C PHE A 281 10.90 6.45 11.93
N GLU A 282 10.61 7.24 12.96
CA GLU A 282 10.63 6.81 14.36
C GLU A 282 9.23 6.94 14.95
N ILE A 283 8.58 5.81 15.22
CA ILE A 283 7.18 5.76 15.67
C ILE A 283 7.00 4.95 16.93
#